data_AF-J0RGN0-F1
#
_entry.id   AF-J0RGN0-F1
#
_cell.length_a   1.000
_cell.length_b   1.000
_cell.length_c   1.000
_cell.angle_alpha   90.00
_cell.angle_beta   90.00
_cell.angle_gamma   90.00
#
_symmetry.space_group_name_H-M   'P 1'
#
loop_
_entity.id
_entity.type
_entity.pdbx_description
1 polymer ?
#
loop_
_entity_poly.entity_id
_entity_poly.type
_entity_poly.pdbx_seq_one_letter_code
_entity_poly.pdbx_strand_id
1 'polypeptide(L)'
;MIEARYFDRAKGQQHVVTHRTGYTGPIRRLRTCYPCEQEAQAAAASESDRLCRTMGSGSLSLEGHPEIMAGQLLLLQGFRDEINGTWHAATVTYCYEK
;
A
#
# COMPACT_ATOMS: atom_id res chain seq x y z
N MET A 1 8.66 -9.94 -0.23
CA MET A 1 9.75 -9.04 0.26
C MET A 1 10.10 -8.03 -0.81
N ILE A 2 10.36 -6.77 -0.45
CA ILE A 2 10.81 -5.73 -1.39
C ILE A 2 12.28 -5.41 -1.13
N GLU A 3 13.08 -5.33 -2.19
CA GLU A 3 14.48 -4.90 -2.14
C GLU A 3 14.67 -3.58 -2.87
N ALA A 4 15.38 -2.66 -2.24
CA ALA A 4 15.83 -1.41 -2.85
C ALA A 4 17.35 -1.26 -2.69
N ARG A 5 17.96 -0.43 -3.54
CA ARG A 5 19.41 -0.23 -3.57
C ARG A 5 19.73 1.23 -3.37
N TYR A 6 20.81 1.53 -2.65
CA TYR A 6 21.34 2.89 -2.58
C TYR A 6 22.84 2.91 -2.82
N PHE A 7 23.35 4.05 -3.26
CA PHE A 7 24.77 4.29 -3.41
C PHE A 7 25.30 5.14 -2.25
N ASP A 8 26.09 4.54 -1.36
CA ASP A 8 26.78 5.24 -0.30
C ASP A 8 27.96 6.02 -0.91
N ARG A 9 27.78 7.34 -1.05
CA ARG A 9 28.82 8.23 -1.59
C ARG A 9 30.04 8.37 -0.66
N ALA A 10 29.87 8.16 0.64
CA ALA A 10 30.98 8.23 1.58
C ALA A 10 31.89 7.00 1.45
N LYS A 11 31.31 5.83 1.18
CA LYS A 11 32.05 4.56 1.00
C LYS A 11 32.33 4.19 -0.46
N GLY A 12 31.70 4.89 -1.41
CA GLY A 12 31.80 4.58 -2.84
C GLY A 12 31.20 3.23 -3.22
N GLN A 13 30.22 2.73 -2.45
CA GLN A 13 29.69 1.37 -2.58
C GLN A 13 28.17 1.36 -2.68
N GLN A 14 27.65 0.35 -3.37
CA GLN A 14 26.21 0.12 -3.45
C GLN A 14 25.76 -0.85 -2.35
N HIS A 15 24.74 -0.45 -1.61
CA HIS A 15 24.13 -1.25 -0.55
C HIS A 15 22.69 -1.62 -0.92
N VAL A 16 22.19 -2.69 -0.32
CA VAL A 16 20.83 -3.19 -0.52
C VAL A 16 20.08 -3.07 0.80
N VAL A 17 18.87 -2.55 0.76
CA VAL A 17 17.92 -2.56 1.87
C VAL A 17 16.76 -3.49 1.55
N THR A 18 16.21 -4.12 2.58
CA THR A 18 15.10 -5.07 2.46
C THR A 18 13.94 -4.61 3.33
N HIS A 19 12.74 -4.68 2.77
CA HIS A 19 11.48 -4.42 3.47
C HIS A 19 10.62 -5.67 3.48
N ARG A 20 10.25 -6.14 4.69
CA ARG A 20 9.40 -7.32 4.89
C ARG A 20 7.94 -6.90 4.76
N THR A 21 7.23 -7.54 3.84
CA THR A 21 5.83 -7.24 3.53
C THR A 21 4.84 -8.05 4.37
N GLY A 22 5.30 -8.99 5.20
CA GLY A 22 4.43 -9.91 5.97
C GLY A 22 3.80 -11.05 5.16
N TYR A 23 3.91 -11.00 3.82
CA TYR A 23 3.36 -12.02 2.91
C TYR A 23 4.46 -12.93 2.33
N THR A 24 4.11 -14.19 2.09
CA THR A 24 4.97 -15.16 1.40
C THR A 24 4.91 -14.94 -0.11
N GLY A 25 6.06 -14.82 -0.76
CA GLY A 25 6.14 -14.61 -2.20
C GLY A 25 7.55 -14.27 -2.67
N PRO A 26 7.75 -14.11 -3.99
CA PRO A 26 9.05 -13.78 -4.55
C PRO A 26 9.57 -12.42 -4.06
N ILE A 27 10.89 -12.24 -4.14
CA ILE A 27 11.54 -10.97 -3.85
C ILE A 27 11.34 -10.05 -5.04
N ARG A 28 10.73 -8.89 -4.82
CA ARG A 28 10.61 -7.85 -5.83
C ARG A 28 11.71 -6.81 -5.63
N ARG A 29 12.60 -6.69 -6.62
CA ARG A 29 13.70 -5.73 -6.59
C ARG A 29 13.35 -4.46 -7.37
N LEU A 30 13.46 -3.31 -6.71
CA LEU A 30 13.36 -2.01 -7.37
C LEU A 30 14.54 -1.80 -8.31
N ARG A 31 14.27 -1.23 -9.49
CA ARG A 31 15.29 -0.97 -10.52
C ARG A 31 16.14 0.25 -10.19
N THR A 32 15.55 1.24 -9.54
CA THR A 32 16.20 2.52 -9.20
C THR A 32 17.24 2.32 -8.11
N CYS A 33 18.39 2.98 -8.27
CA CYS A 33 19.38 3.15 -7.22
C CYS A 33 19.18 4.53 -6.58
N TYR A 34 18.96 4.55 -5.26
CA TYR A 34 18.67 5.75 -4.49
C TYR A 34 19.97 6.41 -3.97
N PRO A 35 19.96 7.71 -3.69
CA PRO A 35 21.14 8.45 -3.24
C PRO A 35 21.54 8.13 -1.79
N CYS A 36 20.63 7.63 -0.96
CA CYS A 36 20.91 7.28 0.43
C CYS A 36 20.03 6.11 0.93
N GLU A 37 20.41 5.56 2.07
CA GLU A 37 19.68 4.46 2.72
C GLU A 37 18.23 4.80 3.02
N GLN A 38 17.99 6.00 3.56
CA GLN A 38 16.65 6.43 3.98
C GLN A 38 15.67 6.48 2.81
N GLU A 39 16.12 7.00 1.66
CA GLU A 39 15.30 7.02 0.45
C GLU A 39 15.03 5.62 -0.10
N ALA A 40 16.03 4.74 -0.11
CA ALA A 40 15.83 3.35 -0.51
C ALA A 40 14.83 2.63 0.39
N GLN A 41 14.91 2.86 1.71
CA GLN A 41 14.00 2.24 2.67
C GLN A 41 12.58 2.78 2.51
N ALA A 42 12.41 4.10 2.35
CA ALA A 42 11.11 4.73 2.10
C ALA A 42 10.49 4.24 0.79
N ALA A 43 11.28 4.04 -0.25
CA ALA A 43 10.82 3.48 -1.51
C ALA A 43 10.40 2.01 -1.39
N ALA A 44 11.18 1.19 -0.66
CA ALA A 44 10.84 -0.21 -0.42
C ALA A 44 9.52 -0.34 0.38
N ALA A 45 9.31 0.51 1.40
CA ALA A 45 8.07 0.59 2.15
C ALA A 45 6.90 1.04 1.26
N SER A 46 7.09 2.10 0.47
CA SER A 46 6.05 2.64 -0.43
C SER A 46 5.59 1.61 -1.48
N GLU A 47 6.52 0.83 -2.05
CA GLU A 47 6.18 -0.23 -2.99
C GLU A 47 5.46 -1.39 -2.29
N SER A 48 5.84 -1.72 -1.05
CA SER A 48 5.11 -2.69 -0.23
C SER A 48 3.65 -2.26 -0.05
N ASP A 49 3.43 -1.01 0.37
CA ASP A 49 2.08 -0.47 0.59
C ASP A 49 1.27 -0.46 -0.70
N ARG A 50 1.90 -0.11 -1.83
CA ARG A 50 1.27 -0.15 -3.15
C ARG A 50 0.77 -1.55 -3.50
N LEU A 51 1.58 -2.58 -3.26
CA LEU A 51 1.20 -3.96 -3.53
C LEU A 51 0.12 -4.46 -2.57
N CYS A 52 0.20 -4.09 -1.29
CA CYS A 52 -0.81 -4.44 -0.30
C CYS A 52 -2.18 -3.87 -0.69
N ARG A 53 -2.24 -2.63 -1.20
CA ARG A 53 -3.48 -2.03 -1.72
C ARG A 53 -4.05 -2.76 -2.94
N THR A 54 -3.21 -3.44 -3.73
CA THR A 54 -3.67 -4.19 -4.91
C THR A 54 -4.11 -5.62 -4.57
N MET A 55 -3.75 -6.16 -3.39
CA MET A 55 -4.09 -7.55 -3.04
C MET A 55 -5.58 -7.81 -2.88
N GLY A 56 -6.37 -6.80 -2.50
CA GLY A 56 -7.82 -6.92 -2.37
C GLY A 56 -8.50 -5.61 -2.69
N SER A 57 -9.43 -5.64 -3.64
CA SER A 57 -10.32 -4.52 -3.95
C SER A 57 -11.75 -5.03 -4.11
N GLY A 58 -12.70 -4.13 -3.86
CA GLY A 58 -14.12 -4.41 -4.02
C GLY A 58 -14.89 -3.11 -4.15
N SER A 59 -16.14 -3.21 -4.57
CA SER A 59 -17.11 -2.13 -4.58
C SER A 59 -18.33 -2.54 -3.78
N LEU A 60 -18.93 -1.58 -3.09
CA LEU A 60 -20.16 -1.75 -2.34
C LEU A 60 -21.03 -0.50 -2.53
N SER A 61 -22.35 -0.71 -2.52
CA SER A 61 -23.34 0.36 -2.58
C SER A 61 -24.02 0.42 -1.22
N LEU A 62 -24.09 1.62 -0.64
CA LEU A 62 -24.73 1.87 0.66
C LEU A 62 -25.79 2.95 0.48
N GLU A 63 -26.86 2.84 1.26
CA GLU A 63 -27.84 3.92 1.37
C GLU A 63 -27.34 4.97 2.36
N GLY A 64 -27.28 6.24 1.93
CA GLY A 64 -27.33 7.38 2.85
C GLY A 64 -26.14 7.60 3.81
N HIS A 65 -24.89 7.47 3.34
CA HIS A 65 -23.69 7.79 4.13
C HIS A 65 -22.82 8.90 3.51
N PRO A 66 -23.28 10.18 3.52
CA PRO A 66 -22.54 11.30 2.95
C PRO A 66 -21.23 11.63 3.69
N GLU A 67 -21.05 11.12 4.91
CA GLU A 67 -19.85 11.33 5.73
C GLU A 67 -18.63 10.53 5.26
N ILE A 68 -18.82 9.46 4.48
CA ILE A 68 -17.75 8.60 4.00
C ILE A 68 -17.02 9.30 2.85
N MET A 69 -15.75 9.64 3.02
CA MET A 69 -14.94 10.33 2.02
C MET A 69 -13.88 9.40 1.42
N ALA A 70 -13.46 9.67 0.17
CA ALA A 70 -12.33 8.99 -0.43
C ALA A 70 -11.05 9.22 0.40
N GLY A 71 -10.24 8.17 0.56
CA GLY A 71 -9.03 8.16 1.39
C GLY A 71 -9.27 7.78 2.85
N GLN A 72 -10.53 7.67 3.31
CA GLN A 72 -10.82 7.24 4.68
C GLN A 72 -10.65 5.72 4.86
N LEU A 73 -10.27 5.33 6.09
CA LEU A 73 -10.31 3.95 6.53
C LEU A 73 -11.73 3.60 7.00
N LEU A 74 -12.29 2.54 6.44
CA LEU A 74 -13.61 2.01 6.75
C LEU A 74 -13.45 0.70 7.51
N LEU A 75 -14.23 0.52 8.57
CA LEU A 75 -14.34 -0.76 9.28
C LEU A 75 -15.56 -1.50 8.74
N LEU A 76 -15.33 -2.52 7.90
CA LEU A 76 -16.39 -3.36 7.37
C LEU A 76 -16.72 -4.49 8.35
N GLN A 77 -18.01 -4.65 8.66
CA GLN A 77 -18.56 -5.66 9.56
C GLN A 77 -19.80 -6.30 8.94
N GLY A 78 -20.11 -7.54 9.33
CA GLY A 78 -21.29 -8.26 8.84
C GLY A 78 -21.10 -8.96 7.50
N PHE A 79 -19.89 -8.96 6.94
CA PHE A 79 -19.52 -9.78 5.79
C PHE A 79 -18.92 -11.13 6.24
N ARG A 80 -18.47 -11.95 5.28
CA ARG A 80 -17.65 -13.12 5.58
C ARG A 80 -16.34 -12.71 6.23
N ASP A 81 -15.74 -13.61 7.01
CA ASP A 81 -14.53 -13.33 7.78
C ASP A 81 -13.36 -12.87 6.92
N GLU A 82 -13.29 -13.32 5.65
CA GLU A 82 -12.25 -12.90 4.71
C GLU A 82 -12.40 -11.43 4.24
N ILE A 83 -13.58 -10.83 4.43
CA ILE A 83 -13.91 -9.46 4.02
C ILE A 83 -13.96 -8.51 5.23
N ASN A 84 -14.37 -9.00 6.39
CA ASN A 84 -14.42 -8.17 7.61
C ASN A 84 -13.04 -7.60 7.94
N GLY A 85 -13.00 -6.32 8.32
CA GLY A 85 -11.75 -5.65 8.67
C GLY A 85 -11.65 -4.21 8.21
N THR A 86 -10.43 -3.68 8.21
CA THR A 86 -10.15 -2.30 7.81
C THR A 86 -9.87 -2.21 6.32
N TRP A 87 -10.59 -1.32 5.64
CA TRP A 87 -10.49 -1.09 4.19
C TRP A 87 -10.21 0.37 3.90
N HIS A 88 -9.43 0.64 2.87
CA HIS A 88 -9.21 2.00 2.38
C HIS A 88 -10.25 2.35 1.32
N ALA A 89 -11.03 3.40 1.52
CA ALA A 89 -12.00 3.92 0.55
C ALA A 89 -11.26 4.56 -0.64
N ALA A 90 -11.09 3.81 -1.75
CA ALA A 90 -10.37 4.31 -2.92
C ALA A 90 -11.14 5.43 -3.65
N THR A 91 -12.43 5.22 -3.88
CA THR A 91 -13.32 6.15 -4.58
C THR A 91 -14.69 6.11 -3.90
N VAL A 92 -15.31 7.27 -3.71
CA VAL A 92 -16.70 7.39 -3.21
C VAL A 92 -17.49 8.20 -4.23
N THR A 93 -18.65 7.68 -4.62
CA THR A 93 -19.58 8.34 -5.54
C THR A 93 -20.92 8.52 -4.83
N TYR A 94 -21.39 9.76 -4.73
CA TYR A 94 -22.72 10.06 -4.19
C TYR A 94 -23.70 10.28 -5.32
N CYS A 95 -24.83 9.57 -5.27
CA CYS A 95 -25.97 9.78 -6.16
C CYS A 95 -27.08 10.47 -5.37
N TYR A 96 -27.61 11.57 -5.90
CA TYR A 96 -28.74 12.29 -5.34
C TYR A 96 -29.91 12.18 -6.33
N GLU A 97 -30.96 11.46 -5.94
CA GLU A 97 -32.21 11.42 -6.71
C GLU A 97 -33.11 12.59 -6.30
N LYS A 98 -33.83 13.16 -7.28
CA LYS A 98 -34.67 14.35 -7.14
C LYS A 98 -36.11 14.00 -6.78
#